data_AF-A0ABD5XVI1-F1
#
_entry.id   AF-A0ABD5XVI1-F1
#
_cell.length_a   1.000
_cell.length_b   1.000
_cell.length_c   1.000
_cell.angle_alpha   90.00
_cell.angle_beta   90.00
_cell.angle_gamma   90.00
#
_symmetry.space_group_name_H-M   'P 1'
#
loop_
_entity.id
_entity.type
_entity.pdbx_description
1 polymer ?
#
loop_
_entity_poly.entity_id
_entity_poly.type
_entity_poly.pdbx_seq_one_letter_code
_entity_poly.pdbx_strand_id
1 'polypeptide(L)'
;MAARRARRRLGPRGGARRGVPVPRRRSGRLRRAFGPVGAVAGASLLFGSLHLANYTGALAAVVVGVLLIAVVGSVFGALYERTGNLATAVIAHGVYNAVLFLGSYVAM
;
A
#
# COMPACT_ATOMS: atom_id res chain seq x y z
N MET A 1 67.65 -8.29 23.67
CA MET A 1 67.21 -9.26 22.64
C MET A 1 65.88 -9.86 23.13
N ALA A 2 64.74 -9.19 22.94
CA ALA A 2 63.67 -9.52 21.96
C ALA A 2 63.27 -11.01 22.03
N ALA A 3 62.02 -11.45 22.24
CA ALA A 3 60.77 -11.09 21.59
C ALA A 3 59.60 -11.78 22.35
N ARG A 4 58.54 -11.07 22.76
CA ARG A 4 57.22 -10.95 22.07
C ARG A 4 56.38 -12.24 21.94
N ARG A 5 55.15 -12.14 22.50
CA ARG A 5 53.84 -12.54 21.91
C ARG A 5 53.54 -14.06 21.88
N ALA A 6 52.32 -14.56 22.00
CA ALA A 6 51.02 -13.97 22.28
C ALA A 6 50.08 -15.10 22.75
N ARG A 7 49.22 -14.76 23.71
CA ARG A 7 48.07 -15.55 24.12
C ARG A 7 47.09 -15.65 22.93
N ARG A 8 46.79 -16.85 22.44
CA ARG A 8 45.62 -17.08 21.58
C ARG A 8 44.52 -17.76 22.39
N ARG A 9 43.68 -16.93 23.01
CA ARG A 9 42.34 -17.33 23.45
C ARG A 9 41.50 -17.55 22.20
N LEU A 10 41.11 -18.79 21.93
CA LEU A 10 40.17 -19.13 20.89
C LEU A 10 38.77 -19.25 21.52
N GLY A 11 37.90 -18.31 21.19
CA GLY A 11 36.46 -18.37 21.40
C GLY A 11 35.79 -17.07 20.91
N PRO A 12 34.48 -17.05 20.61
CA PRO A 12 33.59 -18.14 20.24
C PRO A 12 33.06 -18.00 18.80
N ARG A 13 32.38 -19.07 18.39
CA ARG A 13 31.71 -19.35 17.12
C ARG A 13 30.82 -18.21 16.59
N GLY A 14 30.91 -18.00 15.27
CA GLY A 14 29.76 -17.81 14.37
C GLY A 14 28.69 -16.83 14.81
N GLY A 15 28.93 -15.54 14.60
CA GLY A 15 27.89 -14.52 14.62
C GLY A 15 26.90 -14.75 13.47
N ALA A 16 25.84 -15.50 13.75
CA ALA A 16 24.65 -15.51 12.91
C ALA A 16 24.14 -14.07 12.80
N ARG A 17 24.29 -13.48 11.61
CA ARG A 17 23.67 -12.20 11.25
C ARG A 17 22.17 -12.40 11.32
N ARG A 18 21.58 -12.16 12.50
CA ARG A 18 20.13 -12.03 12.65
C ARG A 18 19.71 -10.91 11.72
N GLY A 19 19.05 -11.25 10.60
CA GLY A 19 18.48 -10.27 9.70
C GLY A 19 17.61 -9.34 10.51
N VAL A 20 17.98 -8.06 10.57
CA VAL A 20 17.18 -7.05 11.25
C VAL A 20 15.83 -7.02 10.53
N PRO A 21 14.70 -7.27 11.21
CA PRO A 21 13.39 -7.16 10.57
C PRO A 21 13.26 -5.74 10.04
N VAL A 22 13.24 -5.57 8.72
CA VAL A 22 13.02 -4.26 8.11
C VAL A 22 11.58 -3.87 8.47
N PRO A 23 11.34 -2.84 9.30
CA PRO A 23 10.00 -2.47 9.67
C PRO A 23 9.27 -1.97 8.42
N ARG A 24 8.07 -2.51 8.16
CA ARG A 24 7.18 -2.04 7.09
C ARG A 24 6.77 -0.60 7.41
N ARG A 25 7.49 0.37 6.84
CA ARG A 25 7.28 1.80 7.12
C ARG A 25 5.94 2.25 6.52
N ARG A 26 4.92 2.41 7.36
CA ARG A 26 3.65 3.06 7.01
C ARG A 26 3.81 4.58 7.16
N SER A 27 4.47 5.23 6.19
CA SER A 27 4.90 6.63 6.26
C SER A 27 4.06 7.60 5.42
N GLY A 28 2.72 7.53 5.48
CA GLY A 28 1.84 8.52 4.84
C GLY A 28 1.70 9.81 5.64
N ARG A 29 1.72 10.98 4.98
CA ARG A 29 1.41 12.29 5.62
C ARG A 29 0.03 12.29 6.26
N LEU A 30 -0.97 11.81 5.52
CA LEU A 30 -2.36 11.76 5.98
C LEU A 30 -2.53 10.87 7.22
N ARG A 31 -1.81 9.74 7.26
CA ARG A 31 -1.79 8.83 8.42
C ARG A 31 -1.17 9.43 9.67
N ARG A 32 -0.16 10.30 9.52
CA ARG A 32 0.43 11.01 10.66
C ARG A 32 -0.52 12.04 11.25
N ALA A 33 -1.35 12.67 10.42
CA ALA A 33 -2.29 13.70 10.85
C ALA A 33 -3.60 13.13 11.40
N PHE A 34 -4.15 12.08 10.77
CA PHE A 34 -5.52 11.60 11.02
C PHE A 34 -5.61 10.13 11.46
N GLY A 35 -4.47 9.49 11.69
CA GLY A 35 -4.42 8.05 11.95
C GLY A 35 -4.77 7.19 10.73
N PRO A 36 -4.79 5.85 10.88
CA PRO A 36 -4.98 4.93 9.77
C PRO A 36 -6.40 5.04 9.16
N VAL A 37 -7.44 5.14 9.98
CA VAL A 37 -8.83 5.20 9.51
C VAL A 37 -9.08 6.50 8.73
N GLY A 38 -8.70 7.65 9.30
CA GLY A 38 -8.84 8.95 8.64
C GLY A 38 -8.02 9.04 7.35
N ALA A 39 -6.85 8.41 7.31
CA ALA A 39 -6.05 8.34 6.09
C ALA A 39 -6.72 7.53 4.98
N VAL A 40 -7.27 6.35 5.30
CA VAL A 40 -7.99 5.55 4.31
C VAL A 40 -9.24 6.30 3.84
N ALA A 41 -10.05 6.85 4.75
CA ALA A 41 -11.25 7.58 4.40
C ALA A 41 -10.94 8.79 3.49
N GLY A 42 -10.00 9.64 3.89
CA GLY A 42 -9.62 10.83 3.12
C GLY A 42 -9.01 10.49 1.75
N ALA A 43 -8.14 9.48 1.68
CA ALA A 43 -7.58 9.01 0.41
C ALA A 43 -8.66 8.43 -0.52
N SER A 44 -9.64 7.72 0.05
CA SER A 44 -10.75 7.10 -0.70
C SER A 44 -11.70 8.15 -1.29
N LEU A 45 -12.04 9.17 -0.51
CA LEU A 45 -12.87 10.28 -0.98
C LEU A 45 -12.17 11.07 -2.08
N LEU A 46 -10.88 11.37 -1.89
CA LEU A 46 -10.08 12.03 -2.92
C LEU A 46 -10.02 11.17 -4.19
N PHE A 47 -9.74 9.87 -4.06
CA PHE A 47 -9.70 8.94 -5.18
C PHE A 47 -11.03 8.92 -5.93
N GLY A 48 -12.16 8.74 -5.22
CA GLY A 48 -13.50 8.82 -5.82
C GLY A 48 -13.75 10.14 -6.55
N SER A 49 -13.43 11.29 -5.93
CA SER A 49 -13.66 12.60 -6.55
C SER A 49 -12.89 12.80 -7.86
N LEU A 50 -11.69 12.22 -7.99
CA LEU A 50 -10.90 12.30 -9.22
C LEU A 50 -11.53 11.53 -10.38
N HIS A 51 -12.49 10.64 -10.11
CA HIS A 51 -13.20 9.88 -11.14
C HIS A 51 -14.50 10.54 -11.59
N LEU A 52 -14.84 11.72 -11.07
CA LEU A 52 -16.04 12.44 -11.50
C LEU A 52 -16.05 12.68 -13.01
N ALA A 53 -14.87 12.92 -13.60
CA ALA A 53 -14.69 13.12 -15.04
C ALA A 53 -15.01 11.88 -15.89
N ASN A 54 -15.12 10.69 -15.29
CA ASN A 54 -15.46 9.46 -16.01
C ASN A 54 -16.96 9.31 -16.25
N TYR A 55 -17.78 10.14 -15.61
CA TYR A 55 -19.23 10.01 -15.63
C TYR A 55 -19.89 11.19 -16.33
N THR A 56 -20.93 10.89 -17.08
CA THR A 56 -21.88 11.85 -17.65
C THR A 56 -23.29 11.32 -17.45
N GLY A 57 -24.30 12.19 -17.63
CA GLY A 57 -25.70 11.81 -17.49
C GLY A 57 -26.32 12.20 -16.14
N ALA A 58 -27.27 11.39 -15.65
CA ALA A 58 -28.10 11.74 -14.50
C ALA A 58 -27.27 11.88 -13.21
N LEU A 59 -27.45 12.98 -12.47
CA LEU A 59 -26.67 13.28 -11.26
C LEU A 59 -26.68 12.14 -10.25
N ALA A 60 -27.81 11.48 -10.05
CA ALA A 60 -27.91 10.34 -9.13
C ALA A 60 -26.98 9.18 -9.53
N ALA A 61 -26.90 8.86 -10.83
CA ALA A 61 -26.02 7.81 -11.33
C ALA A 61 -24.54 8.18 -11.17
N VAL A 62 -24.19 9.45 -11.44
CA VAL A 62 -22.84 9.97 -11.23
C VAL A 62 -22.42 9.85 -9.77
N VAL A 63 -23.28 10.28 -8.84
CA VAL A 63 -23.01 10.24 -7.40
C VAL A 63 -22.83 8.80 -6.93
N VAL A 64 -23.72 7.88 -7.32
CA VAL A 64 -23.61 6.46 -6.98
C VAL A 64 -22.31 5.87 -7.53
N GLY A 65 -21.97 6.15 -8.79
CA GLY A 65 -20.73 5.65 -9.41
C GLY A 65 -19.47 6.14 -8.70
N VAL A 66 -19.41 7.43 -8.35
CA VAL A 66 -18.28 8.01 -7.60
C VAL A 66 -18.17 7.43 -6.19
N LEU A 67 -19.29 7.23 -5.50
CA LEU A 67 -19.30 6.61 -4.17
C LEU A 67 -18.81 5.15 -4.22
N LEU A 68 -19.22 4.38 -5.25
CA LEU A 68 -18.71 3.03 -5.44
C LEU A 68 -17.20 3.01 -5.68
N ILE A 69 -16.67 3.95 -6.48
CA ILE A 69 -15.21 4.08 -6.68
C ILE A 69 -14.51 4.44 -5.36
N ALA A 70 -15.09 5.32 -4.54
CA ALA A 70 -14.53 5.63 -3.22
C ALA A 70 -14.51 4.38 -2.31
N VAL A 71 -15.56 3.56 -2.34
CA VAL A 71 -15.59 2.28 -1.60
C VAL A 71 -14.48 1.35 -2.07
N VAL A 72 -14.28 1.19 -3.38
CA VAL A 72 -13.16 0.39 -3.92
C VAL A 72 -11.80 0.98 -3.52
N GLY A 73 -11.66 2.31 -3.58
CA GLY A 73 -10.47 3.03 -3.11
C GLY A 73 -10.15 2.73 -1.64
N SER A 74 -11.17 2.55 -0.80
CA SER A 74 -10.98 2.19 0.61
C SER A 74 -10.39 0.80 0.79
N VAL A 75 -10.71 -0.15 -0.09
CA VAL A 75 -10.10 -1.48 -0.11
C VAL A 75 -8.61 -1.38 -0.44
N PHE A 76 -8.25 -0.56 -1.43
CA PHE A 76 -6.84 -0.33 -1.78
C PHE A 76 -6.08 0.38 -0.65
N GLY A 77 -6.71 1.37 0.00
CA GLY A 77 -6.17 2.02 1.18
C GLY A 77 -5.97 1.06 2.35
N ALA A 78 -6.91 0.16 2.60
CA ALA A 78 -6.81 -0.87 3.61
C ALA A 78 -5.70 -1.90 3.28
N LEU A 79 -5.53 -2.26 2.01
CA LEU A 79 -4.42 -3.12 1.57
C LEU A 79 -3.08 -2.44 1.82
N TYR A 80 -2.93 -1.16 1.47
CA TYR A 80 -1.74 -0.38 1.80
C TYR A 80 -1.48 -0.36 3.31
N GLU A 81 -2.50 -0.11 4.13
CA GLU A 81 -2.33 -0.13 5.58
C GLU A 81 -1.89 -1.50 6.08
N ARG A 82 -2.44 -2.60 5.56
CA ARG A 82 -2.07 -3.94 6.00
C ARG A 82 -0.64 -4.30 5.58
N THR A 83 -0.25 -3.99 4.35
CA THR A 83 1.03 -4.41 3.78
C THR A 83 2.17 -3.42 4.00
N GLY A 84 1.87 -2.16 4.26
CA GLY A 84 2.84 -1.06 4.28
C GLY A 84 3.54 -0.85 2.94
N ASN A 85 2.94 -1.30 1.83
CA ASN A 85 3.54 -1.23 0.50
C ASN A 85 2.56 -0.65 -0.52
N LEU A 86 2.90 0.52 -1.08
CA LEU A 86 2.08 1.19 -2.09
C LEU A 86 1.97 0.36 -3.37
N ALA A 87 3.03 -0.37 -3.73
CA ALA A 87 3.02 -1.22 -4.92
C ALA A 87 1.90 -2.29 -4.85
N THR A 88 1.59 -2.81 -3.66
CA THR A 88 0.48 -3.76 -3.51
C THR A 88 -0.87 -3.15 -3.89
N ALA A 89 -1.13 -1.92 -3.46
CA ALA A 89 -2.37 -1.22 -3.81
C ALA A 89 -2.42 -0.89 -5.31
N VAL A 90 -1.31 -0.46 -5.89
CA VAL A 90 -1.20 -0.15 -7.34
C VAL A 90 -1.45 -1.39 -8.19
N ILE A 91 -0.84 -2.52 -7.84
CA ILE A 91 -1.03 -3.79 -8.56
C ILE A 91 -2.49 -4.25 -8.42
N ALA A 92 -3.06 -4.21 -7.21
CA ALA A 92 -4.45 -4.58 -6.98
C ALA A 92 -5.42 -3.73 -7.82
N HIS A 93 -5.18 -2.41 -7.90
CA HIS A 93 -5.96 -1.50 -8.74
C HIS A 93 -5.83 -1.84 -10.22
N GLY A 94 -4.60 -2.07 -10.72
CA GLY A 94 -4.36 -2.46 -12.11
C GLY A 94 -5.09 -3.76 -12.47
N VAL A 95 -5.01 -4.78 -11.61
CA VAL A 95 -5.73 -6.05 -11.79
C VAL A 95 -7.24 -5.85 -11.77
N TYR A 96 -7.76 -5.06 -10.84
CA TYR A 96 -9.19 -4.74 -10.77
C TYR A 96 -9.68 -4.11 -12.08
N ASN A 97 -8.96 -3.12 -12.61
CA ASN A 97 -9.32 -2.49 -13.88
C ASN A 97 -9.21 -3.46 -15.05
N ALA A 98 -8.16 -4.29 -15.11
CA ALA A 98 -7.99 -5.27 -16.17
C ALA A 98 -9.14 -6.28 -16.21
N VAL A 99 -9.58 -6.77 -15.04
CA VAL A 99 -10.72 -7.68 -14.94
C VAL A 99 -12.02 -6.99 -15.38
N LEU A 100 -12.26 -5.75 -14.93
CA LEU A 100 -13.44 -5.00 -15.36
C LEU A 100 -13.46 -4.77 -16.87
N PHE A 101 -12.34 -4.34 -17.45
CA PHE A 101 -12.24 -4.12 -18.89
C PHE A 101 -12.44 -5.42 -19.68
N LEU A 102 -11.80 -6.52 -19.27
CA LEU A 102 -11.99 -7.82 -19.90
C LEU A 102 -13.45 -8.28 -19.82
N GLY A 103 -14.07 -8.17 -18.64
CA GLY A 103 -15.47 -8.52 -18.45
C GLY A 103 -16.41 -7.69 -19.31
N SER A 104 -16.17 -6.37 -19.39
CA SER A 104 -16.95 -5.48 -20.26
C SER A 104 -16.76 -5.79 -21.74
N TYR A 105 -15.54 -6.13 -22.17
CA TYR A 105 -15.24 -6.45 -23.56
C TYR A 105 -15.90 -7.75 -24.02
N VAL A 106 -15.96 -8.75 -23.15
CA VAL A 106 -16.63 -10.04 -23.43
C VAL A 106 -18.16 -9.93 -23.39
N ALA A 107 -18.70 -8.97 -22.64
CA ALA A 107 -20.15 -8.74 -22.51
C ALA A 107 -20.75 -7.86 -23.61
N MET A 108 -19.92 -7.27 -24.47
CA MET A 108 -20.31 -6.56 -25.70
C MET A 108 -20.61 -7.55 -26.82
#